data_AF-A0A7W7GB24-F1
#
_entry.id   AF-A0A7W7GB24-F1
#
_cell.length_a   1.000
_cell.length_b   1.000
_cell.length_c   1.000
_cell.angle_alpha   90.00
_cell.angle_beta   90.00
_cell.angle_gamma   90.00
#
_symmetry.space_group_name_H-M   'P 1'
#
loop_
_entity.id
_entity.type
_entity.pdbx_description
1 polymer ?
#
loop_
_entity_poly.entity_id
_entity_poly.type
_entity_poly.pdbx_seq_one_letter_code
_entity_poly.pdbx_strand_id
1 'polypeptide(L)'
;MGPLEPTLTDLVTGKIASVATEAGELRIYLEAIGTEPPRPVLLIAGTAALARPAVSLASHAGGIVAALCRAREAAQASRAYRDKAHRVRLALAMTLLTGDVTLARRISTGAVPPLLNASRLRVCILQCPPAERDHIAWAHEDASGYHGRGLMVRCPVYDEHLISLAGEDEDEEPGADRRGLPGLLRSLADDRRYLLGISRPHPLAATARAYQEALHALAAAGGGASRAAVFQGEPSLEEVLPREAARHWARRLLAPLDAAPRLTVDVLALVLQLPRSGVANLLGISRNTVTAHLRRAEEALGLDLDDVGCRATLSLALKITGPGSGDSPEPAALPDFARALRGQAAHQWAEGFLQPLDKHTHRCDLHTTLKAWIEAGIDAQETAHRLGISRNTVRAHLITAQHLLNRDLLSGGPGVYDLAHALHITGHIAIPALLP
;
A
#
# COMPACT_ATOMS: atom_id res chain seq x y z
N MET A 1 21.33 2.78 -47.65
CA MET A 1 20.32 1.71 -47.48
C MET A 1 19.64 1.28 -48.80
N GLY A 2 19.53 2.14 -49.82
CA GLY A 2 18.75 1.87 -51.05
C GLY A 2 18.97 0.55 -51.82
N PRO A 3 20.20 0.01 -51.99
CA PRO A 3 20.40 -1.23 -52.77
C PRO A 3 20.27 -2.54 -51.97
N LEU A 4 20.21 -2.48 -50.63
CA LEU A 4 20.18 -3.68 -49.76
C LEU A 4 18.78 -4.03 -49.24
N GLU A 5 17.82 -3.12 -49.39
CA GLU A 5 16.46 -3.20 -48.87
C GLU A 5 15.64 -4.41 -49.40
N PRO A 6 15.63 -4.74 -50.71
CA PRO A 6 14.92 -5.92 -51.20
C PRO A 6 15.54 -7.22 -50.66
N THR A 7 16.87 -7.28 -50.61
CA THR A 7 17.62 -8.44 -50.09
C THR A 7 17.38 -8.66 -48.59
N LEU A 8 17.35 -7.58 -47.80
CA LEU A 8 17.00 -7.65 -46.38
C LEU A 8 15.56 -8.09 -46.19
N THR A 9 14.64 -7.64 -47.03
CA THR A 9 13.23 -8.06 -46.98
C THR A 9 13.11 -9.57 -47.23
N ASP A 10 13.82 -10.10 -48.22
CA ASP A 10 13.80 -11.53 -48.53
C ASP A 10 14.45 -12.39 -47.43
N LEU A 11 15.49 -11.89 -46.74
CA LEU A 11 16.09 -12.55 -45.57
C LEU A 11 15.14 -12.54 -44.35
N VAL A 12 14.57 -11.38 -44.03
CA VAL A 12 13.68 -11.18 -42.87
C VAL A 12 12.39 -11.99 -43.01
N THR A 13 11.84 -12.08 -44.23
CA THR A 13 10.65 -12.89 -44.53
C THR A 13 10.96 -14.38 -44.70
N GLY A 14 12.23 -14.75 -44.76
CA GLY A 14 12.67 -16.15 -44.85
C GLY A 14 12.66 -16.76 -46.25
N LYS A 15 12.59 -15.95 -47.31
CA LYS A 15 12.70 -16.42 -48.71
C LYS A 15 14.12 -16.87 -49.06
N ILE A 16 15.13 -16.23 -48.47
CA ILE A 16 16.55 -16.61 -48.62
C ILE A 16 17.19 -16.73 -47.23
N ALA A 17 18.20 -17.60 -47.10
CA ALA A 17 18.87 -17.86 -45.82
C ALA A 17 20.15 -17.02 -45.63
N SER A 18 20.89 -16.80 -46.71
CA SER A 18 22.08 -15.94 -46.69
C SER A 18 22.37 -15.39 -48.08
N VAL A 19 23.19 -14.34 -48.13
CA VAL A 19 23.59 -13.65 -49.35
C VAL A 19 24.89 -12.90 -49.14
N ALA A 20 25.80 -13.03 -50.09
CA ALA A 20 26.99 -12.19 -50.19
C ALA A 20 26.73 -11.10 -51.22
N THR A 21 27.05 -9.85 -50.87
CA THR A 21 26.85 -8.68 -51.73
C THR A 21 27.95 -7.65 -51.46
N GLU A 22 27.91 -6.53 -52.17
CA GLU A 22 28.94 -5.50 -52.11
C GLU A 22 28.26 -4.14 -51.93
N ALA A 23 28.81 -3.30 -51.07
CA ALA A 23 28.35 -1.93 -50.88
C ALA A 23 29.57 -0.99 -50.85
N GLY A 24 29.85 -0.34 -51.98
CA GLY A 24 31.08 0.42 -52.17
C GLY A 24 32.30 -0.50 -52.11
N GLU A 25 33.27 -0.18 -51.25
CA GLU A 25 34.48 -0.98 -51.05
C GLU A 25 34.29 -2.16 -50.08
N LEU A 26 33.12 -2.27 -49.44
CA LEU A 26 32.84 -3.33 -48.48
C LEU A 26 32.20 -4.55 -49.16
N ARG A 27 32.77 -5.72 -48.90
CA ARG A 27 32.16 -7.02 -49.14
C ARG A 27 31.31 -7.38 -47.91
N ILE A 28 30.02 -7.60 -48.13
CA ILE A 28 29.03 -7.85 -47.08
C ILE A 28 28.51 -9.28 -47.21
N TYR A 29 28.45 -10.00 -46.09
CA TYR A 29 27.73 -11.25 -45.96
C TYR A 29 26.56 -11.04 -44.99
N LEU A 30 25.36 -11.36 -45.45
CA LEU A 30 24.13 -11.30 -44.68
C LEU A 30 23.62 -12.72 -44.48
N GLU A 31 23.25 -13.07 -43.25
CA GLU A 31 22.66 -14.36 -42.92
C GLU A 31 21.47 -14.18 -41.99
N ALA A 32 20.33 -14.80 -42.32
CA ALA A 32 19.17 -14.82 -41.45
C ALA A 32 19.44 -15.75 -40.27
N ILE A 33 19.50 -15.20 -39.06
CA ILE A 33 19.82 -15.89 -37.82
C ILE A 33 18.54 -16.03 -36.98
N GLY A 34 17.69 -16.98 -37.33
CA GLY A 34 16.40 -17.21 -36.67
C GLY A 34 15.50 -18.16 -37.43
N THR A 35 14.50 -18.71 -36.76
CA THR A 35 13.57 -19.69 -37.34
C THR A 35 12.25 -19.06 -37.75
N GLU A 36 11.79 -18.03 -37.02
CA GLU A 36 10.50 -17.38 -37.22
C GLU A 36 10.64 -15.97 -37.81
N PRO A 37 9.79 -15.58 -38.79
CA PRO A 37 9.75 -14.23 -39.30
C PRO A 37 9.10 -13.25 -38.30
N PRO A 38 9.55 -11.98 -38.23
CA PRO A 38 10.70 -11.40 -38.94
C PRO A 38 12.03 -11.94 -38.41
N ARG A 39 12.84 -12.56 -39.28
CA ARG A 39 14.12 -13.17 -38.90
C ARG A 39 15.17 -12.09 -38.68
N PRO A 40 15.88 -12.06 -37.53
CA PRO A 40 17.05 -11.21 -37.37
C PRO A 40 18.12 -11.54 -38.43
N VAL A 41 18.84 -10.54 -38.93
CA VAL A 41 19.88 -10.72 -39.95
C VAL A 41 21.24 -10.34 -39.36
N LEU A 42 22.18 -11.29 -39.39
CA LEU A 42 23.59 -11.05 -39.08
C LEU A 42 24.25 -10.44 -40.31
N LEU A 43 24.81 -9.23 -40.14
CA LEU A 43 25.58 -8.55 -41.15
C LEU A 43 27.06 -8.60 -40.78
N ILE A 44 27.88 -9.11 -41.70
CA ILE A 44 29.34 -9.08 -41.60
C ILE A 44 29.87 -8.30 -42.79
N ALA A 45 30.65 -7.25 -42.53
CA ALA A 45 31.24 -6.41 -43.55
C ALA A 45 32.77 -6.38 -43.40
N GLY A 46 33.48 -6.43 -44.51
CA GLY A 46 34.94 -6.29 -44.55
C GLY A 46 35.43 -5.82 -45.92
N THR A 47 36.71 -5.51 -46.03
CA THR A 47 37.34 -5.08 -47.30
C THR A 47 37.67 -6.25 -48.24
N ALA A 48 37.49 -7.50 -47.77
CA ALA A 48 37.67 -8.72 -48.54
C ALA A 48 36.49 -9.68 -48.32
N ALA A 49 36.24 -10.56 -49.29
CA ALA A 49 35.20 -11.57 -49.17
C ALA A 49 35.55 -12.60 -48.08
N LEU A 50 34.54 -13.08 -47.34
CA LEU A 50 34.73 -14.10 -46.32
C LEU A 50 35.11 -15.45 -46.95
N ALA A 51 36.24 -16.02 -46.52
CA ALA A 51 36.62 -17.37 -46.86
C ALA A 51 35.64 -18.40 -46.26
N ARG A 52 35.51 -19.59 -46.86
CA ARG A 52 34.58 -20.64 -46.40
C ARG A 52 34.70 -20.98 -44.90
N PRO A 53 35.90 -21.13 -44.31
CA PRO A 53 36.01 -21.38 -42.87
C PRO A 53 35.44 -20.23 -42.02
N ALA A 54 35.63 -18.99 -42.48
CA ALA A 54 35.11 -17.80 -41.79
C ALA A 54 33.59 -17.69 -41.92
N VAL A 55 33.00 -18.09 -43.06
CA VAL A 55 31.53 -18.20 -43.22
C VAL A 55 30.97 -19.24 -42.25
N SER A 56 31.60 -20.41 -42.12
CA SER A 56 31.14 -21.43 -41.16
C SER A 56 31.18 -20.95 -39.70
N LEU A 57 32.24 -20.22 -39.32
CA LEU A 57 32.33 -19.62 -37.98
C LEU A 57 31.30 -18.53 -37.78
N ALA A 58 31.06 -17.71 -38.80
CA ALA A 58 30.03 -16.67 -38.82
C ALA A 58 28.63 -17.26 -38.62
N SER A 59 28.28 -18.33 -39.34
CA SER A 59 26.99 -19.02 -39.17
C SER A 59 26.85 -19.63 -37.77
N HIS A 60 27.92 -20.23 -37.24
CA HIS A 60 27.93 -20.76 -35.87
C HIS A 60 27.72 -19.65 -34.81
N ALA A 61 28.47 -18.55 -34.93
CA ALA A 61 28.29 -17.38 -34.08
C ALA A 61 26.89 -16.78 -34.22
N GLY A 62 26.35 -16.72 -35.44
CA GLY A 62 24.99 -16.30 -35.73
C GLY A 62 23.93 -17.14 -35.02
N GLY A 63 24.10 -18.46 -34.98
CA GLY A 63 23.24 -19.37 -34.22
C GLY A 63 23.25 -19.07 -32.71
N ILE A 64 24.43 -18.81 -32.14
CA ILE A 64 24.58 -18.43 -30.72
C ILE A 64 23.92 -17.06 -30.45
N VAL A 65 24.17 -16.07 -31.30
CA VAL A 65 23.58 -14.73 -31.19
C VAL A 65 22.06 -14.81 -31.27
N ALA A 66 21.50 -15.58 -32.20
CA ALA A 66 20.05 -15.79 -32.30
C ALA A 66 19.46 -16.42 -31.03
N ALA A 67 20.14 -17.42 -30.46
CA ALA A 67 19.71 -18.04 -29.21
C ALA A 67 19.72 -17.05 -28.04
N LEU A 68 20.78 -16.23 -27.91
CA LEU A 68 20.87 -15.19 -26.89
C LEU A 68 19.82 -14.08 -27.07
N CYS A 69 19.55 -13.66 -28.31
CA CYS A 69 18.48 -12.71 -28.62
C CYS A 69 17.12 -13.24 -28.18
N ARG A 70 16.77 -14.48 -28.56
CA ARG A 70 15.51 -15.12 -28.12
C ARG A 70 15.43 -15.26 -26.61
N ALA A 71 16.52 -15.65 -25.94
CA ALA A 71 16.55 -15.76 -24.48
C ALA A 71 16.31 -14.39 -23.81
N ARG A 72 16.90 -13.31 -24.36
CA ARG A 72 16.70 -11.94 -23.87
C ARG A 72 15.27 -11.45 -24.09
N GLU A 73 14.70 -11.69 -25.26
CA GLU A 73 13.32 -11.35 -25.60
C GLU A 73 12.33 -12.11 -24.72
N ALA A 74 12.51 -13.42 -24.55
CA ALA A 74 11.70 -14.23 -23.65
C ALA A 74 11.81 -13.73 -22.20
N ALA A 75 13.01 -13.39 -21.74
CA ALA A 75 13.21 -12.81 -20.42
C ALA A 75 12.54 -11.43 -20.27
N GLN A 76 12.57 -10.58 -21.31
CA GLN A 76 11.90 -9.28 -21.32
C GLN A 76 10.38 -9.43 -21.33
N ALA A 77 9.83 -10.34 -22.15
CA ALA A 77 8.42 -10.67 -22.18
C ALA A 77 7.95 -11.23 -20.82
N SER A 78 8.74 -12.12 -20.21
CA SER A 78 8.47 -12.66 -18.88
C SER A 78 8.44 -11.57 -17.80
N ARG A 79 9.40 -10.64 -17.82
CA ARG A 79 9.40 -9.47 -16.90
C ARG A 79 8.17 -8.59 -17.12
N ALA A 80 7.89 -8.22 -18.37
CA ALA A 80 6.74 -7.39 -18.70
C ALA A 80 5.40 -8.05 -18.31
N TYR A 81 5.29 -9.37 -18.46
CA TYR A 81 4.14 -10.13 -18.00
C TYR A 81 4.01 -10.10 -16.48
N ARG A 82 5.11 -10.35 -15.74
CA ARG A 82 5.14 -10.27 -14.27
C ARG A 82 4.76 -8.88 -13.76
N ASP A 83 5.27 -7.83 -14.37
CA ASP A 83 4.95 -6.45 -14.00
C ASP A 83 3.45 -6.15 -14.20
N LYS A 84 2.87 -6.61 -15.31
CA LYS A 84 1.43 -6.49 -15.57
C LYS A 84 0.60 -7.30 -14.57
N ALA A 85 0.98 -8.55 -14.30
CA ALA A 85 0.30 -9.40 -13.32
C ALA A 85 0.36 -8.78 -11.91
N HIS A 86 1.51 -8.22 -11.53
CA HIS A 86 1.68 -7.51 -10.28
C HIS A 86 0.75 -6.31 -10.16
N ARG A 87 0.55 -5.53 -11.24
CA ARG A 87 -0.40 -4.40 -11.25
C ARG A 87 -1.84 -4.86 -11.05
N VAL A 88 -2.25 -5.99 -11.64
CA VAL A 88 -3.59 -6.55 -11.43
C VAL A 88 -3.79 -6.98 -9.97
N ARG A 89 -2.79 -7.66 -9.38
CA ARG A 89 -2.83 -8.06 -7.97
C ARG A 89 -2.82 -6.86 -7.01
N LEU A 90 -2.07 -5.82 -7.35
CA LEU A 90 -2.12 -4.56 -6.62
C LEU A 90 -3.53 -3.96 -6.70
N ALA A 91 -4.12 -3.85 -7.90
CA ALA A 91 -5.49 -3.36 -8.07
C ALA A 91 -6.50 -4.17 -7.24
N LEU A 92 -6.34 -5.50 -7.17
CA LEU A 92 -7.14 -6.37 -6.31
C LEU A 92 -7.03 -5.99 -4.83
N ALA A 93 -5.80 -5.90 -4.30
CA ALA A 93 -5.56 -5.53 -2.91
C ALA A 93 -6.14 -4.14 -2.58
N MET A 94 -6.04 -3.19 -3.52
CA MET A 94 -6.55 -1.83 -3.33
C MET A 94 -8.08 -1.77 -3.36
N THR A 95 -8.70 -2.58 -4.21
CA THR A 95 -10.16 -2.70 -4.25
C THR A 95 -10.70 -3.30 -2.95
N LEU A 96 -9.96 -4.21 -2.33
CA LEU A 96 -10.27 -4.71 -0.99
C LEU A 96 -10.09 -3.63 0.09
N LEU A 97 -9.04 -2.80 0.00
CA LEU A 97 -8.84 -1.66 0.92
C LEU A 97 -9.97 -0.63 0.84
N THR A 98 -10.61 -0.44 -0.31
CA THR A 98 -11.82 0.40 -0.43
C THR A 98 -13.10 -0.35 -0.02
N GLY A 99 -13.00 -1.60 0.41
CA GLY A 99 -14.12 -2.43 0.87
C GLY A 99 -14.97 -3.04 -0.25
N ASP A 100 -14.60 -2.89 -1.52
CA ASP A 100 -15.41 -3.38 -2.66
C ASP A 100 -15.05 -4.83 -3.03
N VAL A 101 -15.52 -5.77 -2.22
CA VAL A 101 -15.28 -7.21 -2.44
C VAL A 101 -15.85 -7.69 -3.79
N THR A 102 -16.92 -7.06 -4.27
CA THR A 102 -17.57 -7.44 -5.55
C THR A 102 -16.69 -7.06 -6.73
N LEU A 103 -16.16 -5.83 -6.75
CA LEU A 103 -15.23 -5.39 -7.78
C LEU A 103 -13.92 -6.18 -7.72
N ALA A 104 -13.44 -6.51 -6.52
CA ALA A 104 -12.25 -7.34 -6.35
C ALA A 104 -12.41 -8.70 -7.05
N ARG A 105 -13.56 -9.37 -6.86
CA ARG A 105 -13.89 -10.63 -7.54
C ARG A 105 -13.96 -10.48 -9.06
N ARG A 106 -14.52 -9.37 -9.56
CA ARG A 106 -14.61 -9.07 -11.01
C ARG A 106 -13.25 -8.81 -11.65
N ILE A 107 -12.31 -8.19 -10.94
CA ILE A 107 -10.93 -7.97 -11.46
C ILE A 107 -10.22 -9.32 -11.66
N SER A 108 -10.49 -10.29 -10.79
CA SER A 108 -9.89 -11.63 -10.85
C SER A 108 -10.66 -12.66 -11.68
N THR A 109 -11.61 -12.23 -12.52
CA THR A 109 -12.43 -13.17 -13.31
C THR A 109 -11.54 -14.04 -14.22
N GLY A 110 -11.73 -15.37 -14.16
CA GLY A 110 -10.91 -16.35 -14.89
C GLY A 110 -9.82 -17.03 -14.04
N ALA A 111 -9.41 -16.42 -12.93
CA ALA A 111 -8.48 -17.00 -11.95
C ALA A 111 -8.69 -16.35 -10.58
N VAL A 112 -9.85 -16.65 -9.96
CA VAL A 112 -10.23 -16.08 -8.66
C VAL A 112 -9.29 -16.64 -7.58
N PRO A 113 -8.51 -15.79 -6.87
CA PRO A 113 -7.62 -16.29 -5.84
C PRO A 113 -8.40 -16.85 -4.65
N PRO A 114 -7.88 -17.90 -3.98
CA PRO A 114 -8.53 -18.48 -2.79
C PRO A 114 -8.81 -17.45 -1.69
N LEU A 115 -7.98 -16.39 -1.61
CA LEU A 115 -8.20 -15.24 -0.71
C LEU A 115 -9.61 -14.65 -0.78
N LEU A 116 -10.23 -14.58 -1.96
CA LEU A 116 -11.56 -13.97 -2.14
C LEU A 116 -12.72 -14.89 -1.75
N ASN A 117 -12.42 -16.15 -1.46
CA ASN A 117 -13.38 -17.13 -0.96
C ASN A 117 -13.33 -17.25 0.58
N ALA A 118 -12.30 -16.69 1.21
CA ALA A 118 -12.18 -16.69 2.66
C ALA A 118 -13.29 -15.84 3.32
N SER A 119 -13.73 -16.25 4.51
CA SER A 119 -14.70 -15.49 5.30
C SER A 119 -14.07 -14.25 5.93
N ARG A 120 -12.81 -14.37 6.34
CA ARG A 120 -12.01 -13.31 6.96
C ARG A 120 -10.61 -13.25 6.33
N LEU A 121 -9.92 -12.17 6.61
CA LEU A 121 -8.50 -12.03 6.29
C LEU A 121 -7.74 -11.35 7.40
N ARG A 122 -6.43 -11.58 7.41
CA ARG A 122 -5.45 -10.74 8.08
C ARG A 122 -4.66 -9.95 7.07
N VAL A 123 -4.32 -8.73 7.46
CA VAL A 123 -3.30 -7.95 6.80
C VAL A 123 -2.01 -8.09 7.60
N CYS A 124 -0.94 -8.43 6.90
CA CYS A 124 0.41 -8.45 7.43
C CYS A 124 1.24 -7.44 6.65
N ILE A 125 1.95 -6.54 7.34
CA ILE A 125 2.86 -5.59 6.71
C ILE A 125 4.27 -5.99 7.13
N LEU A 126 5.06 -6.41 6.13
CA LEU A 126 6.49 -6.64 6.30
C LEU A 126 7.24 -5.39 5.88
N GLN A 127 8.00 -4.80 6.80
CA GLN A 127 8.98 -3.77 6.47
C GLN A 127 10.32 -4.44 6.17
N CYS A 128 10.83 -4.23 4.95
CA CYS A 128 12.09 -4.78 4.47
C CYS A 128 12.81 -3.76 3.57
N PRO A 129 14.14 -3.90 3.36
CA PRO A 129 14.87 -3.05 2.43
C PRO A 129 14.22 -3.05 1.03
N PRO A 130 14.09 -1.89 0.36
CA PRO A 130 13.39 -1.81 -0.94
C PRO A 130 13.96 -2.74 -2.02
N ALA A 131 15.26 -3.01 -1.96
CA ALA A 131 15.96 -3.91 -2.89
C ALA A 131 15.54 -5.39 -2.75
N GLU A 132 15.06 -5.81 -1.57
CA GLU A 132 14.71 -7.19 -1.26
C GLU A 132 13.21 -7.46 -1.44
N ARG A 133 12.37 -6.43 -1.40
CA ARG A 133 10.90 -6.52 -1.48
C ARG A 133 10.39 -7.38 -2.64
N ASP A 134 10.94 -7.13 -3.82
CA ASP A 134 10.52 -7.79 -5.06
C ASP A 134 10.94 -9.26 -5.05
N HIS A 135 12.16 -9.52 -4.58
CA HIS A 135 12.70 -10.86 -4.45
C HIS A 135 11.89 -11.69 -3.46
N ILE A 136 11.55 -11.14 -2.29
CA ILE A 136 10.71 -11.81 -1.27
C ILE A 136 9.34 -12.17 -1.87
N ALA A 137 8.68 -11.23 -2.54
CA ALA A 137 7.37 -11.48 -3.14
C ALA A 137 7.43 -12.59 -4.21
N TRP A 138 8.47 -12.60 -5.05
CA TRP A 138 8.60 -13.59 -6.13
C TRP A 138 9.08 -14.96 -5.65
N ALA A 139 9.95 -15.02 -4.65
CA ALA A 139 10.51 -16.27 -4.14
C ALA A 139 9.44 -17.20 -3.54
N HIS A 140 8.30 -16.62 -3.13
CA HIS A 140 7.19 -17.34 -2.51
C HIS A 140 5.91 -17.33 -3.36
N GLU A 141 5.99 -16.85 -4.61
CA GLU A 141 4.88 -16.86 -5.56
C GLU A 141 4.68 -18.29 -6.09
N ASP A 142 3.45 -18.80 -6.02
CA ASP A 142 3.06 -20.09 -6.59
C ASP A 142 2.78 -20.00 -8.11
N ALA A 143 2.49 -21.13 -8.74
CA ALA A 143 2.24 -21.20 -10.18
C ALA A 143 1.03 -20.36 -10.66
N SER A 144 0.10 -20.04 -9.76
CA SER A 144 -1.06 -19.18 -10.05
C SER A 144 -0.76 -17.68 -9.89
N GLY A 145 0.42 -17.36 -9.35
CA GLY A 145 0.86 -16.00 -9.12
C GLY A 145 0.45 -15.42 -7.77
N TYR A 146 0.05 -16.28 -6.83
CA TYR A 146 -0.37 -15.92 -5.48
C TYR A 146 0.53 -16.58 -4.44
N HIS A 147 0.19 -16.50 -3.16
CA HIS A 147 1.01 -17.01 -2.05
C HIS A 147 0.21 -18.07 -1.28
N GLY A 148 -0.23 -19.11 -2.02
CA GLY A 148 -1.18 -20.10 -1.53
C GLY A 148 -2.58 -19.51 -1.38
N ARG A 149 -3.06 -19.39 -0.14
CA ARG A 149 -4.34 -18.74 0.17
C ARG A 149 -4.25 -17.22 0.30
N GLY A 150 -3.03 -16.68 0.23
CA GLY A 150 -2.77 -15.26 0.41
C GLY A 150 -2.28 -14.55 -0.84
N LEU A 151 -1.97 -13.28 -0.66
CA LEU A 151 -1.47 -12.39 -1.68
C LEU A 151 -0.44 -11.43 -1.08
N MET A 152 0.76 -11.38 -1.64
CA MET A 152 1.73 -10.32 -1.34
C MET A 152 1.82 -9.31 -2.49
N VAL A 153 1.73 -8.02 -2.17
CA VAL A 153 1.90 -6.89 -3.10
C VAL A 153 2.80 -5.83 -2.50
N ARG A 154 3.47 -5.06 -3.38
CA ARG A 154 4.26 -3.91 -2.95
C ARG A 154 3.32 -2.85 -2.40
N CYS A 155 3.72 -2.18 -1.33
CA CYS A 155 3.03 -0.95 -0.94
C CYS A 155 3.35 0.14 -1.98
N PRO A 156 2.34 0.80 -2.56
CA PRO A 156 2.54 1.88 -3.54
C PRO A 156 2.92 3.21 -2.90
N VAL A 157 2.92 3.26 -1.56
CA VAL A 157 3.17 4.48 -0.77
C VAL A 157 4.53 4.42 -0.09
N TYR A 158 4.85 3.29 0.55
CA TYR A 158 6.07 3.10 1.31
C TYR A 158 6.94 2.03 0.62
N ASP A 159 8.10 2.43 0.11
CA ASP A 159 8.97 1.53 -0.65
C ASP A 159 9.51 0.35 0.17
N GLU A 160 9.58 0.52 1.48
CA GLU A 160 10.02 -0.52 2.41
C GLU A 160 8.90 -1.52 2.77
N HIS A 161 7.65 -1.27 2.41
CA HIS A 161 6.53 -2.10 2.84
C HIS A 161 6.10 -3.11 1.77
N LEU A 162 5.93 -4.36 2.21
CA LEU A 162 5.22 -5.40 1.50
C LEU A 162 3.89 -5.68 2.21
N ILE A 163 2.78 -5.45 1.51
CA ILE A 163 1.42 -5.70 2.01
C ILE A 163 1.06 -7.14 1.68
N SER A 164 0.71 -7.92 2.71
CA SER A 164 0.34 -9.31 2.58
C SER A 164 -1.08 -9.52 3.10
N LEU A 165 -1.96 -10.05 2.27
CA LEU A 165 -3.33 -10.42 2.63
C LEU A 165 -3.39 -11.93 2.79
N ALA A 166 -3.73 -12.42 3.97
CA ALA A 166 -3.89 -13.86 4.24
C ALA A 166 -5.36 -14.16 4.53
N GLY A 167 -5.98 -15.00 3.71
CA GLY A 167 -7.36 -15.46 3.96
C GLY A 167 -7.40 -16.49 5.10
N GLU A 168 -8.41 -16.38 5.95
CA GLU A 168 -8.71 -17.29 7.05
C GLU A 168 -10.19 -17.72 6.96
N ASP A 169 -10.47 -19.01 7.14
CA ASP A 169 -11.85 -19.51 7.24
C ASP A 169 -12.25 -19.65 8.72
N GLU A 170 -13.56 -19.70 8.99
CA GLU A 170 -14.08 -19.79 10.38
C GLU A 170 -13.73 -21.12 11.06
N ASP A 171 -13.48 -22.18 10.27
CA ASP A 171 -13.19 -23.53 10.74
C ASP A 171 -11.68 -23.81 10.90
N GLU A 172 -10.81 -22.82 10.74
CA GLU A 172 -9.36 -23.03 10.87
C GLU A 172 -8.93 -23.29 12.33
N GLU A 173 -8.10 -24.32 12.53
CA GLU A 173 -7.59 -24.69 13.86
C GLU A 173 -6.84 -23.53 14.53
N PRO A 174 -6.93 -23.39 15.87
CA PRO A 174 -6.09 -22.49 16.63
C PRO A 174 -4.60 -22.72 16.32
N GLY A 175 -3.89 -21.67 15.87
CA GLY A 175 -2.50 -21.76 15.42
C GLY A 175 -2.30 -21.92 13.90
N ALA A 176 -3.38 -21.92 13.10
CA ALA A 176 -3.32 -21.81 11.64
C ALA A 176 -2.60 -20.52 11.19
N ASP A 177 -2.66 -19.46 11.99
CA ASP A 177 -1.90 -18.24 11.78
C ASP A 177 -0.38 -18.47 11.73
N ARG A 178 0.14 -19.55 12.32
CA ARG A 178 1.57 -19.92 12.25
C ARG A 178 1.92 -20.74 11.01
N ARG A 179 0.95 -21.06 10.16
CA ARG A 179 1.12 -21.79 8.89
C ARG A 179 0.84 -20.85 7.70
N GLY A 180 1.16 -21.28 6.49
CA GLY A 180 0.94 -20.49 5.28
C GLY A 180 1.66 -19.15 5.28
N LEU A 181 1.01 -18.12 4.73
CA LEU A 181 1.60 -16.79 4.54
C LEU A 181 2.02 -16.09 5.85
N PRO A 182 1.18 -16.01 6.91
CA PRO A 182 1.61 -15.34 8.14
C PRO A 182 2.69 -16.13 8.91
N GLY A 183 2.74 -17.46 8.78
CA GLY A 183 3.85 -18.27 9.29
C GLY A 183 5.18 -17.96 8.60
N LEU A 184 5.17 -17.92 7.26
CA LEU A 184 6.32 -17.53 6.45
C LEU A 184 6.84 -16.13 6.83
N LEU A 185 5.95 -15.14 6.93
CA LEU A 185 6.34 -13.77 7.27
C LEU A 185 6.98 -13.68 8.66
N ARG A 186 6.50 -14.46 9.64
CA ARG A 186 7.14 -14.54 10.95
C ARG A 186 8.55 -15.11 10.87
N SER A 187 8.77 -16.15 10.06
CA SER A 187 10.11 -16.70 9.86
C SER A 187 11.07 -15.71 9.20
N LEU A 188 10.56 -14.86 8.31
CA LEU A 188 11.35 -13.75 7.76
C LEU A 188 11.69 -12.75 8.87
N ALA A 189 10.73 -12.38 9.72
CA ALA A 189 10.93 -11.44 10.81
C ALA A 189 11.91 -11.91 11.90
N ASP A 190 12.34 -13.18 11.90
CA ASP A 190 13.45 -13.65 12.74
C ASP A 190 14.78 -12.99 12.32
N ASP A 191 14.92 -12.56 11.07
CA ASP A 191 15.99 -11.66 10.62
C ASP A 191 15.77 -10.26 11.19
N ARG A 192 16.76 -9.76 11.94
CA ARG A 192 16.78 -8.42 12.54
C ARG A 192 16.69 -7.28 11.53
N ARG A 193 16.80 -7.53 10.22
CA ARG A 193 16.59 -6.54 9.17
C ARG A 193 15.12 -6.28 8.86
N TYR A 194 14.21 -7.18 9.25
CA TYR A 194 12.78 -7.06 8.92
C TYR A 194 11.93 -6.78 10.16
N LEU A 195 10.81 -6.08 9.95
CA LEU A 195 9.76 -5.88 10.96
C LEU A 195 8.44 -6.38 10.40
N LEU A 196 7.59 -6.94 11.25
CA LEU A 196 6.30 -7.49 10.87
C LEU A 196 5.19 -6.99 11.80
N GLY A 197 4.20 -6.33 11.22
CA GLY A 197 2.94 -6.02 11.87
C GLY A 197 1.81 -6.90 11.33
N ILE A 198 1.00 -7.47 12.22
CA ILE A 198 -0.10 -8.37 11.88
C ILE A 198 -1.41 -7.86 12.49
N SER A 199 -2.46 -7.73 11.67
CA SER A 199 -3.80 -7.33 12.12
C SER A 199 -4.53 -8.46 12.86
N ARG A 200 -5.66 -8.12 13.49
CA ARG A 200 -6.69 -9.12 13.83
C ARG A 200 -7.38 -9.63 12.55
N PRO A 201 -8.13 -10.75 12.61
CA PRO A 201 -8.95 -11.18 11.48
C PRO A 201 -10.12 -10.23 11.27
N HIS A 202 -10.35 -9.81 10.03
CA HIS A 202 -11.46 -8.94 9.64
C HIS A 202 -12.22 -9.51 8.43
N PRO A 203 -13.52 -9.23 8.27
CA PRO A 203 -14.21 -9.46 7.01
C PRO A 203 -13.50 -8.76 5.84
N LEU A 204 -13.59 -9.31 4.63
CA LEU A 204 -12.93 -8.74 3.44
C LEU A 204 -13.30 -7.27 3.19
N ALA A 205 -14.55 -6.88 3.48
CA ALA A 205 -15.01 -5.50 3.32
C ALA A 205 -14.32 -4.52 4.30
N ALA A 206 -13.73 -5.01 5.39
CA ALA A 206 -13.03 -4.23 6.41
C ALA A 206 -11.49 -4.30 6.27
N THR A 207 -10.97 -4.61 5.08
CA THR A 207 -9.51 -4.69 4.82
C THR A 207 -8.78 -3.39 5.19
N ALA A 208 -9.41 -2.23 5.01
CA ALA A 208 -8.83 -0.94 5.43
C ALA A 208 -8.50 -0.92 6.93
N ARG A 209 -9.43 -1.38 7.77
CA ARG A 209 -9.23 -1.48 9.23
C ARG A 209 -8.13 -2.47 9.57
N ALA A 210 -8.11 -3.62 8.91
CA ALA A 210 -7.05 -4.61 9.07
C ALA A 210 -5.67 -4.02 8.70
N TYR A 211 -5.58 -3.26 7.62
CA TYR A 211 -4.34 -2.59 7.22
C TYR A 211 -3.86 -1.57 8.26
N GLN A 212 -4.77 -0.79 8.84
CA GLN A 212 -4.45 0.14 9.93
C GLN A 212 -3.92 -0.57 11.18
N GLU A 213 -4.58 -1.66 11.59
CA GLU A 213 -4.13 -2.48 12.72
C GLU A 213 -2.74 -3.07 12.47
N ALA A 214 -2.46 -3.51 11.23
CA ALA A 214 -1.15 -4.02 10.86
C ALA A 214 -0.06 -2.93 10.92
N LEU A 215 -0.36 -1.68 10.56
CA LEU A 215 0.57 -0.56 10.73
C LEU A 215 0.83 -0.25 12.21
N HIS A 216 -0.20 -0.28 13.06
CA HIS A 216 -0.03 -0.10 14.51
C HIS A 216 0.80 -1.23 15.13
N ALA A 217 0.54 -2.47 14.72
CA ALA A 217 1.37 -3.60 15.11
C ALA A 217 2.82 -3.46 14.62
N LEU A 218 3.04 -2.95 13.40
CA LEU A 218 4.38 -2.71 12.87
C LEU A 218 5.14 -1.66 13.71
N ALA A 219 4.47 -0.59 14.12
CA ALA A 219 5.02 0.41 15.04
C ALA A 219 5.41 -0.22 16.39
N ALA A 220 4.56 -1.09 16.95
CA ALA A 220 4.86 -1.83 18.17
C ALA A 220 6.07 -2.77 18.02
N ALA A 221 6.21 -3.44 16.87
CA ALA A 221 7.35 -4.30 16.57
C ALA A 221 8.67 -3.53 16.48
N GLY A 222 8.64 -2.26 16.05
CA GLY A 222 9.81 -1.39 15.99
C GLY A 222 10.37 -1.00 17.36
N GLY A 223 9.48 -0.85 18.36
CA GLY A 223 9.86 -0.50 19.75
C GLY A 223 10.09 -1.69 20.68
N GLY A 224 9.61 -2.88 20.32
CA GLY A 224 9.65 -4.08 21.14
C GLY A 224 10.90 -4.95 21.01
N ALA A 225 11.05 -5.93 21.89
CA ALA A 225 12.11 -6.94 21.80
C ALA A 225 11.88 -7.93 20.63
N SER A 226 10.61 -8.17 20.29
CA SER A 226 10.18 -8.97 19.15
C SER A 226 10.03 -8.11 17.89
N ARG A 227 10.59 -8.59 16.78
CA ARG A 227 10.49 -7.95 15.45
C ARG A 227 9.17 -8.22 14.74
N ALA A 228 8.34 -9.09 15.32
CA ALA A 228 6.97 -9.34 14.88
C ALA A 228 5.99 -9.01 16.02
N ALA A 229 4.93 -8.28 15.69
CA ALA A 229 3.85 -7.98 16.62
C ALA A 229 2.50 -8.24 15.96
N VAL A 230 1.55 -8.71 16.78
CA VAL A 230 0.14 -8.86 16.43
C VAL A 230 -0.63 -7.77 17.16
N PHE A 231 -1.56 -7.11 16.48
CA PHE A 231 -2.43 -6.13 17.10
C PHE A 231 -3.30 -6.81 18.18
N GLN A 232 -3.17 -6.35 19.42
CA GLN A 232 -3.77 -7.02 20.60
C GLN A 232 -5.23 -6.64 20.86
N GLY A 233 -5.83 -5.80 20.01
CA GLY A 233 -7.25 -5.44 20.14
C GLY A 233 -7.54 -4.46 21.27
N GLU A 234 -6.61 -3.54 21.55
CA GLU A 234 -6.89 -2.39 22.42
C GLU A 234 -8.16 -1.69 21.94
N PRO A 235 -9.09 -1.34 22.87
CA PRO A 235 -10.36 -0.75 22.49
C PRO A 235 -10.10 0.59 21.78
N SER A 236 -10.64 0.70 20.58
CA SER A 236 -10.62 1.93 19.78
C SER A 236 -11.66 2.93 20.29
N LEU A 237 -11.50 4.22 19.99
CA LEU A 237 -12.44 5.24 20.45
C LEU A 237 -13.87 4.93 19.98
N GLU A 238 -14.04 4.48 18.74
CA GLU A 238 -15.34 4.08 18.20
C GLU A 238 -16.01 2.89 18.93
N GLU A 239 -15.22 2.04 19.61
CA GLU A 239 -15.72 0.88 20.36
C GLU A 239 -16.17 1.25 21.78
N VAL A 240 -15.59 2.29 22.38
CA VAL A 240 -15.96 2.74 23.74
C VAL A 240 -17.09 3.77 23.74
N LEU A 241 -17.37 4.40 22.60
CA LEU A 241 -18.45 5.37 22.46
C LEU A 241 -19.83 4.68 22.42
N PRO A 242 -20.88 5.30 22.98
CA PRO A 242 -22.25 4.82 22.84
C PRO A 242 -22.64 4.67 21.36
N ARG A 243 -22.82 3.42 20.93
CA ARG A 243 -22.95 3.04 19.51
C ARG A 243 -24.02 3.83 18.75
N GLU A 244 -25.19 4.04 19.35
CA GLU A 244 -26.31 4.71 18.69
C GLU A 244 -26.04 6.21 18.50
N ALA A 245 -25.57 6.90 19.55
CA ALA A 245 -25.20 8.32 19.48
C ALA A 245 -24.07 8.55 18.48
N ALA A 246 -23.03 7.70 18.52
CA ALA A 246 -21.89 7.75 17.61
C ALA A 246 -22.33 7.56 16.14
N ARG A 247 -23.20 6.59 15.87
CA ARG A 247 -23.73 6.34 14.51
C ARG A 247 -24.59 7.47 14.00
N HIS A 248 -25.50 7.99 14.81
CA HIS A 248 -26.35 9.10 14.41
C HIS A 248 -25.53 10.34 14.08
N TRP A 249 -24.55 10.68 14.93
CA TRP A 249 -23.61 11.76 14.67
C TRP A 249 -22.80 11.53 13.38
N ALA A 250 -22.21 10.34 13.21
CA ALA A 250 -21.39 10.04 12.05
C ALA A 250 -22.19 10.11 10.74
N ARG A 251 -23.42 9.57 10.72
CA ARG A 251 -24.33 9.67 9.57
C ARG A 251 -24.69 11.12 9.28
N ARG A 252 -25.04 11.92 10.29
CA ARG A 252 -25.35 13.34 10.10
C ARG A 252 -24.17 14.13 9.56
N LEU A 253 -22.96 13.85 10.05
CA LEU A 253 -21.74 14.51 9.56
C LEU A 253 -21.44 14.14 8.10
N LEU A 254 -21.64 12.87 7.73
CA LEU A 254 -21.32 12.35 6.41
C LEU A 254 -22.46 12.53 5.39
N ALA A 255 -23.69 12.82 5.81
CA ALA A 255 -24.87 12.99 4.95
C ALA A 255 -24.65 13.93 3.74
N PRO A 256 -23.90 15.06 3.85
CA PRO A 256 -23.63 15.90 2.68
C PRO A 256 -22.86 15.18 1.55
N LEU A 257 -22.14 14.09 1.85
CA LEU A 257 -21.43 13.30 0.85
C LEU A 257 -22.34 12.33 0.09
N ASP A 258 -23.60 12.14 0.48
CA ASP A 258 -24.53 11.23 -0.21
C ASP A 258 -24.80 11.67 -1.66
N ALA A 259 -24.73 12.98 -1.93
CA ALA A 259 -24.85 13.55 -3.27
C ALA A 259 -23.52 13.56 -4.06
N ALA A 260 -22.39 13.24 -3.40
CA ALA A 260 -21.08 13.27 -4.04
C ALA A 260 -20.86 12.01 -4.91
N PRO A 261 -20.07 12.10 -6.00
CA PRO A 261 -19.68 10.91 -6.75
C PRO A 261 -18.97 9.91 -5.84
N ARG A 262 -19.27 8.61 -5.98
CA ARG A 262 -18.65 7.53 -5.19
C ARG A 262 -17.12 7.63 -5.13
N LEU A 263 -16.48 7.93 -6.26
CA LEU A 263 -15.02 8.13 -6.33
C LEU A 263 -14.52 9.24 -5.38
N THR A 264 -15.32 10.29 -5.14
CA THR A 264 -14.98 11.34 -4.18
C THR A 264 -14.92 10.80 -2.75
N VAL A 265 -15.90 9.96 -2.38
CA VAL A 265 -15.95 9.31 -1.07
C VAL A 265 -14.80 8.31 -0.92
N ASP A 266 -14.53 7.53 -1.96
CA ASP A 266 -13.42 6.57 -1.97
C ASP A 266 -12.06 7.29 -1.84
N VAL A 267 -11.85 8.39 -2.57
CA VAL A 267 -10.64 9.22 -2.47
C VAL A 267 -10.50 9.82 -1.07
N LEU A 268 -11.57 10.36 -0.50
CA LEU A 268 -11.56 10.90 0.87
C LEU A 268 -11.16 9.82 1.88
N ALA A 269 -11.82 8.66 1.83
CA ALA A 269 -11.55 7.55 2.73
C ALA A 269 -10.11 7.03 2.62
N LEU A 270 -9.54 7.03 1.41
CA LEU A 270 -8.14 6.64 1.18
C LEU A 270 -7.15 7.70 1.67
N VAL A 271 -7.42 8.99 1.45
CA VAL A 271 -6.51 10.09 1.86
C VAL A 271 -6.42 10.24 3.38
N LEU A 272 -7.46 9.85 4.12
CA LEU A 272 -7.42 9.77 5.58
C LEU A 272 -6.54 8.60 6.08
N GLN A 273 -6.12 7.70 5.20
CA GLN A 273 -5.29 6.55 5.55
C GLN A 273 -3.89 6.64 4.96
N LEU A 274 -3.76 7.27 3.79
CA LEU A 274 -2.56 7.28 2.97
C LEU A 274 -2.27 8.71 2.48
N PRO A 275 -0.99 9.08 2.29
CA PRO A 275 -0.61 10.34 1.65
C PRO A 275 -1.29 10.54 0.29
N ARG A 276 -1.65 11.78 -0.04
CA ARG A 276 -2.32 12.16 -1.31
C ARG A 276 -1.59 11.63 -2.56
N SER A 277 -0.26 11.65 -2.57
CA SER A 277 0.56 11.10 -3.66
C SER A 277 0.44 9.59 -3.78
N GLY A 278 0.36 8.90 -2.63
CA GLY A 278 0.10 7.47 -2.54
C GLY A 278 -1.25 7.12 -3.15
N VAL A 279 -2.31 7.86 -2.81
CA VAL A 279 -3.67 7.69 -3.37
C VAL A 279 -3.71 7.95 -4.87
N ALA A 280 -3.01 8.99 -5.37
CA ALA A 280 -2.92 9.26 -6.80
C ALA A 280 -2.27 8.10 -7.57
N ASN A 281 -1.13 7.61 -7.08
CA ASN A 281 -0.46 6.44 -7.64
C ASN A 281 -1.35 5.20 -7.57
N LEU A 282 -2.12 5.06 -6.48
CA LEU A 282 -3.04 3.96 -6.24
C LEU A 282 -4.12 3.83 -7.30
N LEU A 283 -4.81 4.95 -7.53
CA LEU A 283 -5.98 5.01 -8.37
C LEU A 283 -5.61 5.21 -9.85
N GLY A 284 -4.31 5.37 -10.15
CA GLY A 284 -3.84 5.68 -11.50
C GLY A 284 -4.34 7.03 -12.01
N ILE A 285 -4.62 7.97 -11.10
CA ILE A 285 -5.10 9.32 -11.41
C ILE A 285 -4.05 10.36 -11.06
N SER A 286 -4.18 11.57 -11.61
CA SER A 286 -3.24 12.65 -11.29
C SER A 286 -3.44 13.15 -9.86
N ARG A 287 -2.36 13.71 -9.26
CA ARG A 287 -2.46 14.40 -7.96
C ARG A 287 -3.49 15.54 -7.99
N ASN A 288 -3.63 16.23 -9.12
CA ASN A 288 -4.63 17.28 -9.32
C ASN A 288 -6.06 16.72 -9.26
N THR A 289 -6.28 15.51 -9.79
CA THR A 289 -7.57 14.82 -9.71
C THR A 289 -7.92 14.48 -8.26
N VAL A 290 -6.95 13.97 -7.48
CA VAL A 290 -7.12 13.76 -6.03
C VAL A 290 -7.50 15.07 -5.35
N THR A 291 -6.76 16.15 -5.59
CA THR A 291 -7.05 17.47 -5.01
C THR A 291 -8.46 17.98 -5.39
N ALA A 292 -8.91 17.76 -6.63
CA ALA A 292 -10.25 18.17 -7.05
C ALA A 292 -11.36 17.38 -6.33
N HIS A 293 -11.14 16.08 -6.06
CA HIS A 293 -12.08 15.30 -5.24
C HIS A 293 -12.07 15.76 -3.78
N LEU A 294 -10.90 16.05 -3.20
CA LEU A 294 -10.82 16.56 -1.83
C LEU A 294 -11.52 17.91 -1.68
N ARG A 295 -11.32 18.85 -2.63
CA ARG A 295 -12.03 20.13 -2.63
C ARG A 295 -13.55 19.98 -2.70
N ARG A 296 -14.03 19.04 -3.53
CA ARG A 296 -15.47 18.75 -3.58
C ARG A 296 -16.00 18.20 -2.25
N ALA A 297 -15.21 17.37 -1.56
CA ALA A 297 -15.58 16.87 -0.24
C ALA A 297 -15.55 18.00 0.81
N GLU A 298 -14.55 18.88 0.79
CA GLU A 298 -14.46 20.08 1.64
C GLU A 298 -15.67 20.99 1.46
N GLU A 299 -16.03 21.30 0.21
CA GLU A 299 -17.19 22.13 -0.14
C GLU A 299 -18.50 21.50 0.34
N ALA A 300 -18.67 20.18 0.19
CA ALA A 300 -19.87 19.47 0.63
C ALA A 300 -19.98 19.42 2.16
N LEU A 301 -18.87 19.20 2.86
CA LEU A 301 -18.84 19.03 4.31
C LEU A 301 -18.73 20.35 5.08
N GLY A 302 -18.29 21.43 4.43
CA GLY A 302 -17.94 22.68 5.10
C GLY A 302 -16.74 22.55 6.04
N LEU A 303 -15.81 21.63 5.75
CA LEU A 303 -14.62 21.34 6.56
C LEU A 303 -13.34 21.64 5.78
N ASP A 304 -12.28 21.99 6.51
CA ASP A 304 -10.94 22.17 5.96
C ASP A 304 -10.14 20.87 6.12
N LEU A 305 -9.82 20.17 5.02
CA LEU A 305 -9.04 18.93 5.10
C LEU A 305 -7.54 19.16 5.27
N ASP A 306 -7.06 20.41 5.27
CA ASP A 306 -5.71 20.74 5.71
C ASP A 306 -5.62 20.81 7.26
N ASP A 307 -6.74 20.97 7.98
CA ASP A 307 -6.82 20.84 9.43
C ASP A 307 -6.81 19.36 9.89
N VAL A 308 -5.95 19.05 10.86
CA VAL A 308 -5.83 17.70 11.42
C VAL A 308 -7.04 17.30 12.26
N GLY A 309 -7.69 18.26 12.93
CA GLY A 309 -8.90 18.02 13.71
C GLY A 309 -10.06 17.59 12.82
N CYS A 310 -10.26 18.27 11.70
CA CYS A 310 -11.26 17.93 10.68
C CYS A 310 -11.00 16.54 10.09
N ARG A 311 -9.75 16.22 9.73
CA ARG A 311 -9.39 14.87 9.26
C ARG A 311 -9.63 13.80 10.32
N ALA A 312 -9.27 14.05 11.58
CA ALA A 312 -9.50 13.12 12.69
C ALA A 312 -10.99 12.87 12.93
N THR A 313 -11.80 13.92 12.85
CA THR A 313 -13.27 13.87 12.96
C THR A 313 -13.89 13.02 11.85
N LEU A 314 -13.51 13.28 10.60
CA LEU A 314 -14.01 12.51 9.45
C LEU A 314 -13.54 11.05 9.48
N SER A 315 -12.29 10.80 9.87
CA SER A 315 -11.79 9.44 10.02
C SER A 315 -12.58 8.67 11.09
N LEU A 316 -12.95 9.30 12.20
CA LEU A 316 -13.77 8.67 13.24
C LEU A 316 -15.18 8.36 12.73
N ALA A 317 -15.81 9.32 12.03
CA ALA A 317 -17.13 9.12 11.46
C ALA A 317 -17.15 7.95 10.44
N LEU A 318 -16.17 7.89 9.55
CA LEU A 318 -16.05 6.80 8.57
C LEU A 318 -15.80 5.43 9.23
N LYS A 319 -15.00 5.38 10.31
CA LYS A 319 -14.79 4.15 11.10
C LYS A 319 -16.11 3.67 11.72
N ILE A 320 -16.93 4.58 12.24
CA ILE A 320 -18.23 4.26 12.86
C ILE A 320 -19.25 3.75 11.82
N THR A 321 -19.27 4.33 10.62
CA THR A 321 -20.22 3.95 9.55
C THR A 321 -19.73 2.78 8.67
N GLY A 322 -18.53 2.26 8.90
CA GLY A 322 -17.93 1.20 8.08
C GLY A 322 -18.75 -0.11 7.97
N PRO A 323 -18.38 -1.02 7.05
CA PRO A 323 -19.12 -2.24 6.76
C PRO A 323 -19.24 -3.15 7.99
N GLY A 324 -20.47 -3.62 8.28
CA GLY A 324 -20.82 -4.37 9.50
C GLY A 324 -21.60 -3.54 10.53
N SER A 325 -21.84 -2.26 10.23
CA SER A 325 -22.72 -1.38 11.01
C SER A 325 -24.20 -1.64 10.66
N GLY A 326 -24.75 -2.79 11.04
CA GLY A 326 -26.15 -3.13 10.79
C GLY A 326 -27.13 -2.01 11.17
N ASP A 327 -28.14 -1.80 10.33
CA ASP A 327 -29.22 -0.83 10.52
C ASP A 327 -30.08 -1.26 11.70
N SER A 328 -29.94 -0.54 12.81
CA SER A 328 -30.88 -0.60 13.91
C SER A 328 -31.75 0.66 13.86
N PRO A 329 -33.06 0.54 14.15
CA PRO A 329 -33.98 1.68 14.12
C PRO A 329 -33.54 2.76 15.11
N GLU A 330 -33.80 4.01 14.72
CA GLU A 330 -33.36 5.21 15.42
C GLU A 330 -34.22 5.43 16.69
N PRO A 331 -33.63 5.52 17.91
CA PRO A 331 -34.37 5.85 19.12
C PRO A 331 -34.84 7.30 19.14
N ALA A 332 -35.97 7.57 19.80
CA ALA A 332 -36.61 8.89 19.84
C ALA A 332 -35.83 9.98 20.63
N ALA A 333 -34.84 9.59 21.45
CA ALA A 333 -33.98 10.52 22.19
C ALA A 333 -32.55 9.97 22.24
N LEU A 334 -31.71 10.44 21.32
CA LEU A 334 -30.31 10.05 21.26
C LEU A 334 -29.47 10.92 22.20
N PRO A 335 -28.52 10.34 22.95
CA PRO A 335 -27.50 11.12 23.64
C PRO A 335 -26.76 12.02 22.66
N ASP A 336 -26.55 13.27 23.03
CA ASP A 336 -25.68 14.18 22.28
C ASP A 336 -24.25 13.58 22.19
N PHE A 337 -23.68 13.53 21.00
CA PHE A 337 -22.33 13.01 20.77
C PHE A 337 -21.28 13.80 21.54
N ALA A 338 -21.43 15.12 21.67
CA ALA A 338 -20.50 15.93 22.45
C ALA A 338 -20.56 15.54 23.95
N ARG A 339 -21.73 15.15 24.46
CA ARG A 339 -21.86 14.56 25.80
C ARG A 339 -21.23 13.16 25.88
N ALA A 340 -21.36 12.34 24.84
CA ALA A 340 -20.71 11.03 24.79
C ALA A 340 -19.18 11.13 24.82
N LEU A 341 -18.61 12.08 24.09
CA LEU A 341 -17.16 12.34 24.06
C LEU A 341 -16.64 12.87 25.41
N ARG A 342 -17.47 13.61 26.15
CA ARG A 342 -17.19 14.03 27.54
C ARG A 342 -17.48 12.93 28.58
N GLY A 343 -17.94 11.77 28.16
CA GLY A 343 -18.28 10.66 29.05
C GLY A 343 -17.06 10.01 29.71
N GLN A 344 -17.30 9.25 30.77
CA GLN A 344 -16.26 8.55 31.52
C GLN A 344 -15.49 7.53 30.66
N ALA A 345 -16.18 6.79 29.78
CA ALA A 345 -15.56 5.78 28.92
C ALA A 345 -14.54 6.41 27.94
N ALA A 346 -14.89 7.56 27.35
CA ALA A 346 -14.00 8.29 26.45
C ALA A 346 -12.77 8.85 27.19
N HIS A 347 -12.94 9.40 28.40
CA HIS A 347 -11.84 9.86 29.24
C HIS A 347 -10.91 8.71 29.66
N GLN A 348 -11.47 7.59 30.13
CA GLN A 348 -10.68 6.41 30.51
C GLN A 348 -9.87 5.86 29.34
N TRP A 349 -10.45 5.85 28.14
CA TRP A 349 -9.74 5.49 26.92
C TRP A 349 -8.59 6.47 26.64
N ALA A 350 -8.85 7.78 26.67
CA ALA A 350 -7.85 8.80 26.36
C ALA A 350 -6.69 8.83 27.37
N GLU A 351 -7.00 8.73 28.67
CA GLU A 351 -6.00 8.63 29.73
C GLU A 351 -5.20 7.33 29.60
N GLY A 352 -5.85 6.19 29.38
CA GLY A 352 -5.18 4.90 29.17
C GLY A 352 -4.26 4.92 27.95
N PHE A 353 -4.68 5.60 26.88
CA PHE A 353 -3.90 5.79 25.66
C PHE A 353 -2.65 6.64 25.91
N LEU A 354 -2.76 7.76 26.64
CA LEU A 354 -1.65 8.67 26.91
C LEU A 354 -0.74 8.22 28.06
N GLN A 355 -1.22 7.35 28.94
CA GLN A 355 -0.49 6.87 30.12
C GLN A 355 0.96 6.39 29.86
N PRO A 356 1.29 5.70 28.74
CA PRO A 356 2.66 5.31 28.45
C PRO A 356 3.62 6.50 28.31
N LEU A 357 3.13 7.66 27.87
CA LEU A 357 3.91 8.89 27.76
C LEU A 357 4.17 9.49 29.15
N ASP A 358 3.16 9.54 30.02
CA ASP A 358 3.29 10.06 31.39
C ASP A 358 4.29 9.25 32.23
N LYS A 359 4.30 7.92 32.02
CA LYS A 359 5.24 7.01 32.70
C LYS A 359 6.67 7.16 32.19
N HIS A 360 6.89 7.80 31.04
CA HIS A 360 8.21 7.97 30.47
C HIS A 360 8.94 9.17 31.10
N THR A 361 9.58 8.94 32.25
CA THR A 361 10.15 9.98 33.14
C THR A 361 11.47 10.61 32.65
N HIS A 362 11.94 10.31 31.42
CA HIS A 362 13.26 10.76 30.97
C HIS A 362 13.20 12.03 30.09
N ARG A 363 13.48 13.18 30.72
CA ARG A 363 14.06 14.44 30.19
C ARG A 363 13.44 15.15 28.96
N CYS A 364 12.53 14.54 28.22
CA CYS A 364 11.92 15.12 27.02
C CYS A 364 10.41 15.25 27.25
N ASP A 365 9.90 16.48 27.15
CA ASP A 365 8.46 16.72 27.23
C ASP A 365 7.79 16.31 25.89
N LEU A 366 7.53 15.00 25.80
CA LEU A 366 6.85 14.39 24.66
C LEU A 366 5.43 14.97 24.51
N HIS A 367 4.73 15.23 25.62
CA HIS A 367 3.39 15.81 25.59
C HIS A 367 3.40 17.19 24.92
N THR A 368 4.29 18.07 25.35
CA THR A 368 4.43 19.40 24.73
C THR A 368 4.81 19.30 23.26
N THR A 369 5.68 18.35 22.89
CA THR A 369 6.06 18.15 21.48
C THR A 369 4.88 17.67 20.64
N LEU A 370 4.16 16.65 21.10
CA LEU A 370 3.02 16.08 20.40
C LEU A 370 1.87 17.08 20.28
N LYS A 371 1.57 17.82 21.34
CA LYS A 371 0.58 18.89 21.33
C LYS A 371 0.93 19.95 20.28
N ALA A 372 2.13 20.53 20.36
CA ALA A 372 2.57 21.56 19.44
C ALA A 372 2.60 21.06 17.99
N TRP A 373 2.90 19.77 17.78
CA TRP A 373 2.90 19.14 16.46
C TRP A 373 1.51 18.98 15.87
N ILE A 374 0.53 18.58 16.67
CA ILE A 374 -0.88 18.54 16.24
C ILE A 374 -1.38 19.97 15.95
N GLU A 375 -1.09 20.93 16.83
CA GLU A 375 -1.46 22.35 16.63
C GLU A 375 -0.73 23.03 15.46
N ALA A 376 0.40 22.47 15.02
CA ALA A 376 1.12 22.88 13.82
C ALA A 376 0.68 22.11 12.56
N GLY A 377 -0.42 21.35 12.63
CA GLY A 377 -0.97 20.63 11.49
C GLY A 377 -0.09 19.46 11.02
N ILE A 378 0.62 18.80 11.93
CA ILE A 378 1.56 17.69 11.64
C ILE A 378 2.88 18.18 10.97
N ASP A 379 3.16 19.49 10.97
CA ASP A 379 4.40 20.05 10.42
C ASP A 379 5.56 20.03 11.44
N ALA A 380 6.53 19.15 11.23
CA ALA A 380 7.69 19.02 12.10
C ALA A 380 8.64 20.24 12.07
N GLN A 381 8.68 21.00 10.98
CA GLN A 381 9.49 22.21 10.86
C GLN A 381 8.86 23.35 11.66
N GLU A 382 7.56 23.56 11.51
CA GLU A 382 6.82 24.57 12.27
C GLU A 382 6.83 24.24 13.78
N THR A 383 6.65 22.96 14.14
CA THR A 383 6.77 22.48 15.52
C THR A 383 8.14 22.81 16.13
N ALA A 384 9.20 22.53 15.37
CA ALA A 384 10.57 22.81 15.79
C ALA A 384 10.79 24.31 16.04
N HIS A 385 10.25 25.15 15.16
CA HIS A 385 10.30 26.60 15.30
C HIS A 385 9.55 27.08 16.57
N ARG A 386 8.32 26.60 16.79
CA ARG A 386 7.50 26.96 17.97
C ARG A 386 8.13 26.54 19.29
N LEU A 387 8.79 25.38 19.32
CA LEU A 387 9.41 24.83 20.52
C LEU A 387 10.88 25.23 20.71
N GLY A 388 11.48 25.95 19.76
CA GLY A 388 12.89 26.33 19.81
C GLY A 388 13.87 25.14 19.78
N ILE A 389 13.48 24.02 19.17
CA ILE A 389 14.30 22.80 19.05
C ILE A 389 14.59 22.48 17.58
N SER A 390 15.46 21.49 17.32
CA SER A 390 15.73 21.06 15.95
C SER A 390 14.60 20.18 15.40
N ARG A 391 14.39 20.20 14.07
CA ARG A 391 13.49 19.26 13.37
C ARG A 391 13.83 17.79 13.64
N ASN A 392 15.12 17.49 13.81
CA ASN A 392 15.58 16.14 14.15
C ASN A 392 15.15 15.74 15.56
N THR A 393 15.12 16.68 16.50
CA THR A 393 14.61 16.47 17.86
C THR A 393 13.12 16.17 17.85
N VAL A 394 12.31 16.94 17.09
CA VAL A 394 10.89 16.64 16.90
C VAL A 394 10.70 15.24 16.33
N ARG A 395 11.45 14.88 15.27
CA ARG A 395 11.39 13.54 14.68
C ARG A 395 11.76 12.44 15.68
N ALA A 396 12.79 12.65 16.51
CA ALA A 396 13.17 11.70 17.55
C ALA A 396 12.05 11.53 18.60
N HIS A 397 11.42 12.62 19.04
CA HIS A 397 10.28 12.56 19.96
C HIS A 397 9.09 11.80 19.35
N LEU A 398 8.78 12.02 18.06
CA LEU A 398 7.71 11.30 17.35
C LEU A 398 7.99 9.80 17.25
N ILE A 399 9.24 9.40 16.97
CA ILE A 399 9.65 7.99 16.95
C ILE A 399 9.46 7.37 18.34
N THR A 400 9.93 8.04 19.40
CA THR A 400 9.77 7.57 20.78
C THR A 400 8.29 7.45 21.15
N ALA A 401 7.47 8.46 20.86
CA ALA A 401 6.04 8.44 21.14
C ALA A 401 5.32 7.33 20.38
N GLN A 402 5.64 7.10 19.11
CA GLN A 402 5.09 6.01 18.30
C GLN A 402 5.32 4.64 18.95
N HIS A 403 6.53 4.39 19.47
CA HIS A 403 6.86 3.15 20.15
C HIS A 403 6.17 3.02 21.52
N LEU A 404 6.05 4.11 22.27
CA LEU A 404 5.37 4.10 23.57
C LEU A 404 3.86 3.89 23.44
N LEU A 405 3.24 4.51 22.43
CA LEU A 405 1.80 4.45 22.18
C LEU A 405 1.38 3.23 21.35
N ASN A 406 2.34 2.49 20.78
CA ASN A 406 2.05 1.45 19.77
C ASN A 406 1.13 1.96 18.66
N ARG A 407 1.36 3.19 18.19
CA ARG A 407 0.60 3.83 17.10
C ARG A 407 1.53 4.43 16.08
N ASP A 408 1.18 4.22 14.82
CA ASP A 408 1.90 4.81 13.70
C ASP A 408 1.62 6.31 13.62
N LEU A 409 2.61 7.11 14.02
CA LEU A 409 2.57 8.57 13.96
C LEU A 409 3.30 9.12 12.74
N LEU A 410 4.30 8.38 12.24
CA LEU A 410 5.22 8.87 11.21
C LEU A 410 4.60 8.85 9.81
N SER A 411 3.60 8.00 9.58
CA SER A 411 2.87 7.96 8.32
C SER A 411 1.90 9.12 8.11
N GLY A 412 1.58 9.91 9.15
CA GLY A 412 0.63 11.02 9.07
C GLY A 412 -0.84 10.57 8.97
N GLY A 413 -1.12 9.30 9.29
CA GLY A 413 -2.42 8.66 9.12
C GLY A 413 -3.18 8.41 10.44
N PRO A 414 -3.92 7.29 10.57
CA PRO A 414 -4.89 7.06 11.65
C PRO A 414 -4.35 7.13 13.08
N GLY A 415 -3.08 6.77 13.32
CA GLY A 415 -2.49 6.86 14.65
C GLY A 415 -2.35 8.31 15.14
N VAL A 416 -2.20 9.26 14.21
CA VAL A 416 -2.22 10.70 14.52
C VAL A 416 -3.62 11.16 14.92
N TYR A 417 -4.66 10.57 14.33
CA TYR A 417 -6.04 10.93 14.64
C TYR A 417 -6.45 10.38 16.02
N ASP A 418 -6.04 9.16 16.36
CA ASP A 418 -6.22 8.61 17.71
C ASP A 418 -5.55 9.52 18.76
N LEU A 419 -4.32 10.00 18.48
CA LEU A 419 -3.62 10.96 19.34
C LEU A 419 -4.37 12.30 19.46
N ALA A 420 -4.84 12.86 18.35
CA ALA A 420 -5.61 14.11 18.36
C ALA A 420 -6.89 13.97 19.20
N HIS A 421 -7.62 12.87 19.06
CA HIS A 421 -8.81 12.58 19.87
C HIS A 421 -8.47 12.46 21.36
N ALA A 422 -7.41 11.72 21.71
CA ALA A 422 -7.00 11.56 23.10
C ALA A 422 -6.59 12.89 23.75
N LEU A 423 -5.81 13.72 23.04
CA LEU A 423 -5.43 15.06 23.50
C LEU A 423 -6.64 15.99 23.62
N HIS A 424 -7.63 15.86 22.73
CA HIS A 424 -8.85 16.65 22.79
C HIS A 424 -9.72 16.28 24.00
N ILE A 425 -9.98 14.99 24.19
CA ILE A 425 -10.81 14.48 25.31
C ILE A 425 -10.19 14.86 26.66
N THR A 426 -8.88 14.80 26.79
CA THR A 426 -8.15 15.19 28.02
C THR A 426 -7.97 16.71 28.16
N GLY A 427 -8.50 17.52 27.24
CA GLY A 427 -8.48 18.98 27.32
C GLY A 427 -7.16 19.65 26.97
N HIS A 428 -6.19 18.91 26.40
CA HIS A 428 -4.89 19.47 25.99
C HIS A 428 -4.98 20.29 24.70
N ILE A 429 -5.91 19.94 23.80
CA ILE A 429 -6.20 20.66 22.55
C ILE A 429 -7.72 20.79 22.32
N ALA A 430 -8.11 21.74 21.47
CA ALA A 430 -9.49 21.86 20.99
C ALA A 430 -9.58 21.36 19.55
N ILE A 431 -10.59 20.54 19.25
CA ILE A 431 -10.96 20.15 17.89
C ILE A 431 -12.35 20.76 17.62
N PRO A 432 -12.43 21.90 16.91
CA PRO A 432 -13.70 22.59 16.68
C PRO A 432 -14.75 21.73 15.97
N ALA A 433 -14.32 20.86 15.05
CA ALA A 433 -15.22 19.98 14.30
C ALA A 433 -15.91 18.88 15.15
N LEU A 434 -15.47 18.64 16.38
CA LEU A 434 -16.11 17.74 17.36
C LEU A 434 -17.02 18.49 18.35
N LEU A 435 -17.05 19.82 18.29
CA LEU A 435 -17.94 20.65 19.09
C LEU A 435 -19.25 20.91 18.33
N PRO A 436 -20.39 20.99 19.03
CA PRO A 436 -21.72 21.09 18.42
C PRO A 436 -21.96 22.39 17.64
#